data_AF-A0A1F8PJQ0-F1
#
_entry.id   AF-A0A1F8PJQ0-F1
#
_cell.length_a   1.000
_cell.length_b   1.000
_cell.length_c   1.000
_cell.angle_alpha   90.00
_cell.angle_beta   90.00
_cell.angle_gamma   90.00
#
_symmetry.space_group_name_H-M   'P 1'
#
loop_
_entity.id
_entity.type
_entity.pdbx_description
1 polymer ?
#
loop_
_entity_poly.entity_id
_entity_poly.type
_entity_poly.pdbx_seq_one_letter_code
_entity_poly.pdbx_strand_id
1 'polypeptide(L)'
;MEPVLELITSYESRIATVEELMTTAYQATETSGGSFDILDKERERLKTGLQKTLARNCSLRKRDFDCLLEQLLSDFNKNRVAIQEEQNRVKEKVKEYLDEQKQLANYLRQQLVELAREKTAKGSLDAVIGNIRAMYEDKGQQLFAMLRDFQQRLKDFQREQEEINCKLQKLVDRGESLSLEDLRQLEATEACQDRKADRELRREEVDRLLSHFRQQRQESRRH
;
A
#
# COMPACT_ATOMS: atom_id res chain seq x y z
N MET A 1 -21.97 -10.01 34.64
CA MET A 1 -22.33 -10.49 33.29
C MET A 1 -22.32 -9.37 32.27
N GLU A 2 -22.84 -8.17 32.58
CA GLU A 2 -22.72 -6.97 31.71
C GLU A 2 -21.32 -6.70 31.12
N PRO A 3 -20.21 -6.70 31.87
CA PRO A 3 -18.89 -6.37 31.30
C PRO A 3 -18.38 -7.41 30.28
N VAL A 4 -18.86 -8.66 30.38
CA VAL A 4 -18.54 -9.72 29.42
C VAL A 4 -19.35 -9.56 28.14
N LEU A 5 -20.63 -9.18 28.26
CA LEU A 5 -21.50 -8.90 27.12
C LEU A 5 -20.99 -7.70 26.32
N GLU A 6 -20.65 -6.58 26.97
CA GLU A 6 -20.06 -5.41 26.30
C GLU A 6 -18.74 -5.73 25.59
N LEU A 7 -17.90 -6.59 26.18
CA LEU A 7 -16.68 -7.06 25.55
C LEU A 7 -16.98 -7.85 24.28
N ILE A 8 -17.92 -8.79 24.34
CA ILE A 8 -18.35 -9.60 23.18
C ILE A 8 -18.89 -8.70 22.08
N THR A 9 -19.78 -7.75 22.40
CA THR A 9 -20.36 -6.84 21.40
C THR A 9 -19.30 -5.92 20.76
N SER A 10 -18.32 -5.47 21.55
CA SER A 10 -17.19 -4.69 21.05
C SER A 10 -16.28 -5.48 20.11
N TYR A 11 -16.01 -6.76 20.42
CA TYR A 11 -15.25 -7.65 19.54
C TYR A 11 -16.02 -7.99 18.27
N GLU A 12 -17.32 -8.29 18.36
CA GLU A 12 -18.17 -8.55 17.20
C GLU A 12 -18.23 -7.34 16.26
N SER A 13 -18.38 -6.13 16.81
CA SER A 13 -18.32 -4.89 16.03
C SER A 13 -16.96 -4.69 15.36
N ARG A 14 -15.85 -4.93 16.06
CA ARG A 14 -14.50 -4.83 15.48
C ARG A 14 -14.24 -5.89 14.40
N ILE A 15 -14.68 -7.13 14.62
CA ILE A 15 -14.59 -8.19 13.61
C ILE A 15 -15.36 -7.77 12.37
N ALA A 16 -16.58 -7.24 12.52
CA ALA A 16 -17.35 -6.71 11.40
C ALA A 16 -16.63 -5.55 10.69
N THR A 17 -15.95 -4.65 11.41
CA THR A 17 -15.16 -3.57 10.79
C THR A 17 -13.91 -4.09 10.08
N VAL A 18 -13.24 -5.10 10.63
CA VAL A 18 -12.09 -5.77 9.99
C VAL A 18 -12.55 -6.51 8.75
N GLU A 19 -13.69 -7.20 8.81
CA GLU A 19 -14.32 -7.87 7.69
C GLU A 19 -14.74 -6.86 6.62
N GLU A 20 -15.30 -5.71 6.98
CA GLU A 20 -15.67 -4.64 6.05
C GLU A 20 -14.42 -4.02 5.41
N LEU A 21 -13.38 -3.70 6.18
CA LEU A 21 -12.13 -3.15 5.65
C LEU A 21 -11.37 -4.17 4.81
N MET A 22 -11.38 -5.44 5.20
CA MET A 22 -10.90 -6.53 4.36
C MET A 22 -11.70 -6.60 3.08
N THR A 23 -13.03 -6.63 3.16
CA THR A 23 -13.89 -6.76 1.98
C THR A 23 -13.70 -5.57 1.06
N THR A 24 -13.56 -4.36 1.60
CA THR A 24 -13.28 -3.14 0.83
C THR A 24 -11.89 -3.15 0.24
N ALA A 25 -10.86 -3.60 0.98
CA ALA A 25 -9.49 -3.72 0.46
C ALA A 25 -9.39 -4.83 -0.59
N TYR A 26 -10.06 -5.97 -0.38
CA TYR A 26 -10.14 -7.09 -1.30
C TYR A 26 -10.91 -6.71 -2.54
N GLN A 27 -12.09 -6.11 -2.42
CA GLN A 27 -12.85 -5.58 -3.55
C GLN A 27 -12.05 -4.50 -4.27
N ALA A 28 -11.37 -3.60 -3.56
CA ALA A 28 -10.45 -2.65 -4.20
C ALA A 28 -9.36 -3.39 -4.98
N THR A 29 -8.79 -4.48 -4.46
CA THR A 29 -7.76 -5.27 -5.18
C THR A 29 -8.30 -6.23 -6.25
N GLU A 30 -9.51 -6.76 -6.15
CA GLU A 30 -10.15 -7.64 -7.15
C GLU A 30 -10.72 -6.79 -8.30
N THR A 31 -11.41 -5.71 -7.97
CA THR A 31 -11.83 -4.70 -8.95
C THR A 31 -10.61 -4.02 -9.57
N SER A 32 -9.53 -3.82 -8.79
CA SER A 32 -8.25 -3.35 -9.33
C SER A 32 -7.46 -4.41 -10.06
N GLY A 33 -7.64 -5.71 -9.82
CA GLY A 33 -7.05 -6.78 -10.64
C GLY A 33 -7.60 -6.71 -12.06
N GLY A 34 -8.91 -6.47 -12.19
CA GLY A 34 -9.53 -6.11 -13.47
C GLY A 34 -9.04 -4.75 -14.01
N SER A 35 -8.88 -3.74 -13.15
CA SER A 35 -8.40 -2.41 -13.55
C SER A 35 -6.95 -2.39 -14.03
N PHE A 36 -6.05 -3.14 -13.39
CA PHE A 36 -4.65 -3.24 -13.76
C PHE A 36 -4.50 -4.02 -15.06
N ASP A 37 -5.25 -5.11 -15.24
CA ASP A 37 -5.31 -5.82 -16.51
C ASP A 37 -5.81 -4.90 -17.65
N ILE A 38 -6.77 -4.02 -17.38
CA ILE A 38 -7.25 -3.03 -18.35
C ILE A 38 -6.16 -2.01 -18.68
N LEU A 39 -5.49 -1.44 -17.67
CA LEU A 39 -4.40 -0.48 -17.85
C LEU A 39 -3.19 -1.10 -18.57
N ASP A 40 -2.88 -2.36 -18.30
CA ASP A 40 -1.80 -3.11 -18.96
C ASP A 40 -2.17 -3.43 -20.42
N LYS A 41 -3.41 -3.85 -20.68
CA LYS A 41 -3.91 -4.03 -22.05
C LYS A 41 -3.89 -2.72 -22.84
N GLU A 42 -4.28 -1.62 -22.21
CA GLU A 42 -4.19 -0.29 -22.81
C GLU A 42 -2.74 0.09 -23.11
N ARG A 43 -1.82 -0.13 -22.17
CA ARG A 43 -0.40 0.12 -22.35
C ARG A 43 0.18 -0.70 -23.51
N GLU A 44 -0.11 -1.99 -23.59
CA GLU A 44 0.37 -2.84 -24.68
C GLU A 44 -0.23 -2.41 -26.04
N ARG A 45 -1.50 -1.97 -26.05
CA ARG A 45 -2.12 -1.34 -27.22
C ARG A 45 -1.38 -0.06 -27.63
N LEU A 46 -1.08 0.82 -26.68
CA LEU A 46 -0.35 2.07 -26.89
C LEU A 46 1.07 1.82 -27.42
N LYS A 47 1.80 0.92 -26.78
CA LYS A 47 3.14 0.46 -27.20
C LYS A 47 3.12 -0.06 -28.63
N THR A 48 2.18 -0.95 -28.95
CA THR A 48 2.02 -1.48 -30.32
C THR A 48 1.67 -0.36 -31.31
N GLY A 49 0.85 0.60 -30.90
CA GLY A 49 0.51 1.80 -31.68
C GLY A 49 1.74 2.64 -32.00
N LEU A 50 2.54 2.98 -30.99
CA LEU A 50 3.80 3.71 -31.14
C LEU A 50 4.77 3.00 -32.08
N GLN A 51 4.96 1.69 -31.90
CA GLN A 51 5.83 0.89 -32.77
C GLN A 51 5.36 0.93 -34.23
N LYS A 52 4.05 0.83 -34.49
CA LYS A 52 3.50 0.93 -35.85
C LYS A 52 3.69 2.32 -36.46
N THR A 53 3.44 3.37 -35.69
CA THR A 53 3.64 4.76 -36.12
C THR A 53 5.10 5.01 -36.48
N LEU A 54 6.04 4.55 -35.66
CA LEU A 54 7.48 4.71 -35.91
C LEU A 54 7.97 3.90 -37.10
N ALA A 55 7.49 2.68 -37.26
CA ALA A 55 7.80 1.84 -38.42
C ALA A 55 7.36 2.51 -39.74
N ARG A 56 6.27 3.30 -39.72
CA ARG A 56 5.79 4.05 -40.89
C ARG A 56 6.64 5.28 -41.20
N ASN A 57 7.10 5.99 -40.17
CA ASN A 57 7.83 7.25 -40.36
C ASN A 57 9.30 7.06 -40.71
N CYS A 58 9.86 5.85 -40.60
CA CYS A 58 11.28 5.54 -40.83
C CYS A 58 12.27 6.47 -40.09
N SER A 59 11.77 7.27 -39.14
CA SER A 59 12.49 8.37 -38.49
C SER A 59 13.42 7.86 -37.38
N LEU A 60 13.27 6.60 -36.99
CA LEU A 60 13.86 6.02 -35.80
C LEU A 60 14.34 4.59 -36.03
N ARG A 61 15.56 4.28 -35.57
CA ARG A 61 16.02 2.90 -35.49
C ARG A 61 15.17 2.21 -34.43
N LYS A 62 14.37 1.23 -34.86
CA LYS A 62 13.50 0.42 -33.99
C LYS A 62 14.16 0.02 -32.67
N ARG A 63 15.44 -0.39 -32.72
CA ARG A 63 16.23 -0.79 -31.55
C ARG A 63 16.37 0.31 -30.49
N ASP A 64 16.63 1.54 -30.90
CA ASP A 64 16.86 2.65 -29.95
C ASP A 64 15.54 3.03 -29.26
N PHE A 65 14.43 2.97 -30.02
CA PHE A 65 13.09 3.16 -29.47
C PHE A 65 12.70 2.06 -28.49
N ASP A 66 12.84 0.79 -28.90
CA ASP A 66 12.49 -0.35 -28.06
C ASP A 66 13.30 -0.32 -26.76
N CYS A 67 14.59 0.02 -26.83
CA CYS A 67 15.44 0.14 -25.64
C CYS A 67 14.99 1.25 -24.67
N LEU A 68 14.65 2.45 -25.17
CA LEU A 68 14.15 3.54 -24.33
C LEU A 68 12.79 3.20 -23.71
N LEU A 69 11.90 2.59 -24.49
CA LEU A 69 10.58 2.21 -24.01
C LEU A 69 10.67 1.08 -22.98
N GLU A 70 11.54 0.10 -23.19
CA GLU A 70 11.79 -0.96 -22.21
C GLU A 70 12.38 -0.42 -20.91
N GLN A 71 13.34 0.51 -21.00
CA GLN A 71 13.93 1.15 -19.83
C GLN A 71 12.86 1.89 -19.02
N LEU A 72 12.05 2.70 -19.69
CA LEU A 72 10.95 3.44 -19.08
C LEU A 72 9.91 2.50 -18.45
N LEU A 73 9.54 1.42 -19.13
CA LEU A 73 8.58 0.44 -18.61
C LEU A 73 9.17 -0.50 -17.55
N SER A 74 10.50 -0.57 -17.41
CA SER A 74 11.15 -1.49 -16.48
C SER A 74 10.85 -1.13 -15.02
N ASP A 75 10.81 0.17 -14.70
CA ASP A 75 10.57 0.64 -13.34
C ASP A 75 9.11 0.44 -12.93
N PHE A 76 8.16 0.67 -13.84
CA PHE A 76 6.75 0.32 -13.61
C PHE A 76 6.56 -1.18 -13.35
N ASN A 77 7.27 -2.04 -14.09
CA ASN A 77 7.21 -3.49 -13.87
C ASN A 77 7.78 -3.89 -12.51
N LYS A 78 8.88 -3.28 -12.06
CA LYS A 78 9.44 -3.50 -10.72
C LYS A 78 8.44 -3.08 -9.64
N ASN A 79 7.85 -1.89 -9.78
CA ASN A 79 6.84 -1.39 -8.83
C ASN A 79 5.62 -2.30 -8.78
N ARG A 80 5.16 -2.81 -9.94
CA ARG A 80 4.05 -3.79 -10.00
C ARG A 80 4.36 -5.05 -9.21
N VAL A 81 5.57 -5.62 -9.39
CA VAL A 81 6.00 -6.80 -8.64
C VAL A 81 6.06 -6.51 -7.13
N ALA A 82 6.60 -5.35 -6.74
CA ALA A 82 6.65 -4.94 -5.33
C ALA A 82 5.25 -4.80 -4.71
N ILE A 83 4.30 -4.17 -5.42
CA ILE A 83 2.90 -4.06 -4.99
C ILE A 83 2.24 -5.44 -4.85
N GLN A 84 2.52 -6.36 -5.78
CA GLN A 84 1.99 -7.72 -5.73
C GLN A 84 2.53 -8.51 -4.54
N GLU A 85 3.83 -8.38 -4.24
CA GLU A 85 4.45 -8.97 -3.06
C GLU A 85 3.89 -8.37 -1.77
N GLU A 86 3.71 -7.05 -1.71
CA GLU A 86 3.11 -6.36 -0.58
C GLU A 86 1.68 -6.82 -0.34
N GLN A 87 0.88 -6.98 -1.41
CA GLN A 87 -0.47 -7.53 -1.34
C GLN A 87 -0.47 -8.92 -0.70
N ASN A 88 0.43 -9.80 -1.13
CA ASN A 88 0.54 -11.16 -0.59
C ASN A 88 0.90 -11.13 0.91
N ARG A 89 1.84 -10.26 1.31
CA ARG A 89 2.23 -10.09 2.72
C ARG A 89 1.07 -9.57 3.58
N VAL A 90 0.34 -8.56 3.09
CA VAL A 90 -0.85 -8.03 3.78
C VAL A 90 -1.90 -9.13 3.94
N LYS A 91 -2.15 -9.92 2.88
CA LYS A 91 -3.07 -11.05 2.91
C LYS A 91 -2.70 -12.10 3.95
N GLU A 92 -1.42 -12.45 4.03
CA GLU A 92 -0.91 -13.38 5.05
C GLU A 92 -1.11 -12.83 6.45
N LYS A 93 -0.73 -11.56 6.70
CA LYS A 93 -0.88 -10.91 8.01
C LYS A 93 -2.32 -10.82 8.47
N VAL A 94 -3.22 -10.50 7.56
CA VAL A 94 -4.66 -10.49 7.83
C VAL A 94 -5.16 -11.88 8.19
N LYS A 95 -4.75 -12.92 7.44
CA LYS A 95 -5.12 -14.30 7.74
C LYS A 95 -4.62 -14.73 9.12
N GLU A 96 -3.35 -14.46 9.43
CA GLU A 96 -2.75 -14.71 10.74
C GLU A 96 -3.58 -14.04 11.85
N TYR A 97 -3.92 -12.76 11.70
CA TYR A 97 -4.74 -12.03 12.66
C TYR A 97 -6.12 -12.66 12.85
N LEU A 98 -6.80 -13.05 11.77
CA LEU A 98 -8.11 -13.70 11.87
C LEU A 98 -8.03 -15.06 12.56
N ASP A 99 -6.99 -15.84 12.31
CA ASP A 99 -6.81 -17.13 12.96
C ASP A 99 -6.46 -16.95 14.46
N GLU A 100 -5.69 -15.93 14.82
CA GLU A 100 -5.48 -15.52 16.22
C GLU A 100 -6.79 -15.09 16.89
N GLN A 101 -7.64 -14.30 16.22
CA GLN A 101 -8.95 -13.90 16.76
C GLN A 101 -9.87 -15.11 17.00
N LYS A 102 -9.87 -16.09 16.09
CA LYS A 102 -10.63 -17.34 16.29
C LYS A 102 -10.12 -18.13 17.50
N GLN A 103 -8.81 -18.25 17.65
CA GLN A 103 -8.21 -18.93 18.80
C GLN A 103 -8.56 -18.20 20.10
N LEU A 104 -8.50 -16.88 20.11
CA LEU A 104 -8.91 -16.06 21.25
C LEU A 104 -10.37 -16.27 21.61
N ALA A 105 -11.27 -16.24 20.63
CA ALA A 105 -12.70 -16.45 20.86
C ALA A 105 -12.97 -17.84 21.49
N ASN A 106 -12.26 -18.87 21.03
CA ASN A 106 -12.36 -20.21 21.60
C ASN A 106 -11.81 -20.27 23.04
N TYR A 107 -10.68 -19.61 23.30
CA TYR A 107 -10.11 -19.51 24.64
C TYR A 107 -11.06 -18.79 25.61
N LEU A 108 -11.62 -17.64 25.21
CA LEU A 108 -12.60 -16.88 26.01
C LEU A 108 -13.86 -17.70 26.29
N ARG A 109 -14.35 -18.47 25.31
CA ARG A 109 -15.49 -19.39 25.52
C ARG A 109 -15.16 -20.48 26.54
N GLN A 110 -13.97 -21.08 26.48
CA GLN A 110 -13.54 -22.09 27.46
C GLN A 110 -13.44 -21.50 28.87
N GLN A 111 -12.82 -20.33 29.00
CA GLN A 111 -12.73 -19.61 30.28
C GLN A 111 -14.12 -19.29 30.85
N LEU A 112 -15.07 -18.85 30.01
CA LEU A 112 -16.45 -18.61 30.45
C LEU A 112 -17.15 -19.86 30.95
N VAL A 113 -16.91 -21.01 30.32
CA VAL A 113 -17.47 -22.31 30.77
C VAL A 113 -16.84 -22.74 32.11
N GLU A 114 -15.54 -22.52 32.30
CA GLU A 114 -14.84 -22.80 33.56
C GLU A 114 -15.35 -21.90 34.70
N LEU A 115 -15.50 -20.59 34.45
CA LEU A 115 -16.06 -19.61 35.39
C LEU A 115 -17.54 -19.85 35.72
N ALA A 116 -18.29 -20.48 34.83
CA ALA A 116 -19.66 -20.89 35.13
C ALA A 116 -19.71 -22.10 36.06
N ARG A 117 -18.63 -22.91 36.11
CA ARG A 117 -18.51 -24.11 36.95
C ARG A 117 -17.85 -23.83 38.29
N GLU A 118 -16.81 -23.00 38.29
CA GLU A 118 -16.10 -22.57 39.49
C GLU A 118 -16.63 -21.19 39.91
N LYS A 119 -17.02 -21.00 41.18
CA LYS A 119 -17.37 -19.66 41.72
C LYS A 119 -16.10 -18.80 41.86
N THR A 120 -15.39 -18.57 40.76
CA THR A 120 -14.10 -17.89 40.74
C THR A 120 -14.28 -16.42 41.08
N ALA A 121 -13.31 -15.86 41.79
CA ALA A 121 -13.37 -14.48 42.28
C ALA A 121 -13.37 -13.50 41.10
N LYS A 122 -14.40 -12.65 41.05
CA LYS A 122 -14.67 -11.62 40.02
C LYS A 122 -13.44 -10.79 39.63
N GLY A 123 -12.50 -10.56 40.56
CA GLY A 123 -11.29 -9.76 40.33
C GLY A 123 -10.22 -10.39 39.45
N SER A 124 -10.10 -11.73 39.35
CA SER A 124 -9.13 -12.34 38.43
C SER A 124 -9.62 -12.30 36.98
N LEU A 125 -10.93 -12.32 36.77
CA LEU A 125 -11.56 -12.25 35.45
C LEU A 125 -11.34 -10.88 34.79
N ASP A 126 -11.56 -9.80 35.54
CA ASP A 126 -11.40 -8.44 35.01
C ASP A 126 -9.94 -8.15 34.60
N ALA A 127 -8.96 -8.70 35.34
CA ALA A 127 -7.54 -8.58 34.99
C ALA A 127 -7.18 -9.35 33.71
N VAL A 128 -7.70 -10.57 33.53
CA VAL A 128 -7.50 -11.37 32.32
C VAL A 128 -8.15 -10.70 31.10
N ILE A 129 -9.38 -10.20 31.26
CA ILE A 129 -10.07 -9.44 30.21
C ILE A 129 -9.31 -8.17 29.84
N GLY A 130 -8.78 -7.43 30.82
CA GLY A 130 -7.99 -6.23 30.60
C GLY A 130 -6.72 -6.49 29.78
N ASN A 131 -5.97 -7.55 30.13
CA ASN A 131 -4.76 -7.94 29.40
C ASN A 131 -5.06 -8.39 27.97
N ILE A 132 -6.13 -9.17 27.78
CA ILE A 132 -6.59 -9.59 26.45
C ILE A 132 -6.99 -8.36 25.63
N ARG A 133 -7.79 -7.45 26.18
CA ARG A 133 -8.18 -6.22 25.49
C ARG A 133 -6.96 -5.42 25.03
N ALA A 134 -6.00 -5.16 25.92
CA ALA A 134 -4.82 -4.37 25.61
C ALA A 134 -3.96 -5.01 24.50
N MET A 135 -3.70 -6.32 24.56
CA MET A 135 -2.85 -7.00 23.58
C MET A 135 -3.47 -7.04 22.19
N TYR A 136 -4.78 -7.28 22.09
CA TYR A 136 -5.45 -7.37 20.80
C TYR A 136 -5.85 -6.00 20.23
N GLU A 137 -5.95 -4.96 21.07
CA GLU A 137 -6.06 -3.58 20.62
C GLU A 137 -4.82 -3.12 19.87
N ASP A 138 -3.64 -3.36 20.44
CA ASP A 138 -2.38 -3.00 19.81
C ASP A 138 -2.19 -3.73 18.46
N LYS A 139 -2.37 -5.06 18.44
CA LYS A 139 -2.30 -5.85 17.19
C LYS A 139 -3.31 -5.39 16.14
N GLY A 140 -4.55 -5.08 16.56
CA GLY A 140 -5.58 -4.58 15.66
C GLY A 140 -5.20 -3.22 15.05
N GLN A 141 -4.70 -2.29 15.87
CA GLN A 141 -4.22 -0.99 15.40
C GLN A 141 -3.08 -1.10 14.40
N GLN A 142 -2.11 -1.99 14.65
CA GLN A 142 -1.01 -2.26 13.74
C GLN A 142 -1.50 -2.80 12.39
N LEU A 143 -2.45 -3.74 12.40
CA LEU A 143 -3.05 -4.26 11.17
C LEU A 143 -3.80 -3.17 10.40
N PHE A 144 -4.55 -2.30 11.09
CA PHE A 144 -5.25 -1.19 10.46
C PHE A 144 -4.31 -0.16 9.85
N ALA A 145 -3.20 0.16 10.50
CA ALA A 145 -2.19 1.05 9.95
C ALA A 145 -1.60 0.46 8.65
N MET A 146 -1.19 -0.81 8.69
CA MET A 146 -0.67 -1.53 7.52
C MET A 146 -1.67 -1.54 6.35
N LEU A 147 -2.95 -1.82 6.61
CA LEU A 147 -3.98 -1.83 5.58
C LEU A 147 -4.19 -0.45 4.93
N ARG A 148 -4.16 0.63 5.73
CA ARG A 148 -4.28 2.00 5.20
C ARG A 148 -3.07 2.38 4.36
N ASP A 149 -1.87 2.06 4.83
CA ASP A 149 -0.63 2.34 4.11
C ASP A 149 -0.61 1.62 2.76
N PHE A 150 -0.99 0.34 2.74
CA PHE A 150 -1.13 -0.44 1.52
C PHE A 150 -2.18 0.15 0.57
N GLN A 151 -3.35 0.53 1.09
CA GLN A 151 -4.39 1.17 0.28
C GLN A 151 -3.91 2.49 -0.35
N GLN A 152 -3.13 3.28 0.39
CA GLN A 152 -2.57 4.52 -0.14
C GLN A 152 -1.55 4.23 -1.26
N ARG A 153 -0.64 3.29 -1.04
CA ARG A 153 0.33 2.85 -2.08
C ARG A 153 -0.34 2.34 -3.34
N LEU A 154 -1.43 1.58 -3.21
CA LEU A 154 -2.20 1.12 -4.37
C LEU A 154 -2.77 2.28 -5.18
N LYS A 155 -3.34 3.29 -4.52
CA LYS A 155 -3.86 4.49 -5.19
C LYS A 155 -2.76 5.28 -5.89
N ASP A 156 -1.61 5.40 -5.24
CA ASP A 156 -0.46 6.09 -5.81
C ASP A 156 0.03 5.38 -7.06
N PHE A 157 0.18 4.05 -7.00
CA PHE A 157 0.53 3.23 -8.15
C PHE A 157 -0.50 3.33 -9.28
N GLN A 158 -1.81 3.24 -9.00
CA GLN A 158 -2.86 3.41 -10.02
C GLN A 158 -2.73 4.74 -10.76
N ARG A 159 -2.55 5.83 -10.02
CA ARG A 159 -2.36 7.17 -10.59
C ARG A 159 -1.11 7.25 -11.46
N GLU A 160 0.00 6.65 -11.05
CA GLU A 160 1.22 6.58 -11.87
C GLU A 160 0.98 5.80 -13.17
N GLN A 161 0.25 4.68 -13.11
CA GLN A 161 -0.13 3.87 -14.28
C GLN A 161 -1.00 4.67 -15.28
N GLU A 162 -1.96 5.44 -14.77
CA GLU A 162 -2.80 6.31 -15.59
C GLU A 162 -2.00 7.46 -16.21
N GLU A 163 -1.11 8.08 -15.44
CA GLU A 163 -0.27 9.18 -15.92
C GLU A 163 0.64 8.72 -17.06
N ILE A 164 1.26 7.53 -16.92
CA ILE A 164 2.10 7.00 -17.99
C ILE A 164 1.29 6.62 -19.22
N ASN A 165 0.10 6.03 -19.07
CA ASN A 165 -0.76 5.73 -20.21
C ASN A 165 -1.19 7.01 -20.93
N CYS A 166 -1.52 8.07 -20.20
CA CYS A 166 -1.81 9.39 -20.76
C CYS A 166 -0.61 9.99 -21.50
N LYS A 167 0.61 9.87 -20.95
CA LYS A 167 1.86 10.29 -21.60
C LYS A 167 2.09 9.52 -22.92
N LEU A 168 1.93 8.19 -22.90
CA LEU A 168 2.07 7.34 -24.08
C LEU A 168 0.99 7.63 -25.13
N GLN A 169 -0.26 7.87 -24.71
CA GLN A 169 -1.35 8.24 -25.61
C GLN A 169 -1.04 9.56 -26.33
N LYS A 170 -0.52 10.58 -25.64
CA LYS A 170 -0.08 11.83 -26.27
C LYS A 170 1.01 11.59 -27.33
N LEU A 171 1.93 10.66 -27.09
CA LEU A 171 2.94 10.29 -28.10
C LEU A 171 2.30 9.58 -29.30
N VAL A 172 1.30 8.73 -29.08
CA VAL A 172 0.54 8.08 -30.17
C VAL A 172 -0.21 9.14 -30.99
N ASP A 173 -0.87 10.08 -30.34
CA ASP A 173 -1.68 11.13 -30.98
C ASP A 173 -0.83 12.07 -31.85
N ARG A 174 0.45 12.26 -31.51
CA ARG A 174 1.40 13.04 -32.34
C ARG A 174 1.73 12.36 -33.66
N GLY A 175 1.51 11.05 -33.79
CA GLY A 175 1.57 10.33 -35.06
C GLY A 175 2.89 10.55 -35.81
N GLU A 176 2.79 11.13 -37.00
CA GLU A 176 3.93 11.37 -37.91
C GLU A 176 4.93 12.42 -37.42
N SER A 177 4.54 13.25 -36.46
CA SER A 177 5.43 14.26 -35.85
C SER A 177 6.25 13.74 -34.67
N LEU A 178 6.12 12.45 -34.34
CA LEU A 178 6.80 11.83 -33.21
C LEU A 178 8.31 11.73 -33.46
N SER A 179 9.10 12.28 -32.54
CA SER A 179 10.57 12.27 -32.59
C SER A 179 11.19 11.52 -31.40
N LEU A 180 12.47 11.14 -31.50
CA LEU A 180 13.24 10.56 -30.38
C LEU A 180 13.23 11.50 -29.16
N GLU A 181 13.28 12.79 -29.42
CA GLU A 181 13.39 13.82 -28.40
C GLU A 181 12.16 13.84 -27.50
N ASP A 182 10.99 13.51 -28.04
CA ASP A 182 9.75 13.45 -27.28
C ASP A 182 9.75 12.32 -26.24
N LEU A 183 10.39 11.19 -26.58
CA LEU A 183 10.58 10.06 -25.64
C LEU A 183 11.65 10.37 -24.60
N ARG A 184 12.76 11.00 -25.02
CA ARG A 184 13.81 11.45 -24.10
C ARG A 184 13.32 12.50 -23.13
N GLN A 185 12.43 13.39 -23.56
CA GLN A 185 11.79 14.35 -22.67
C GLN A 185 10.94 13.66 -21.60
N LEU A 186 10.30 12.54 -21.94
CA LEU A 186 9.53 11.76 -20.97
C LEU A 186 10.43 11.20 -19.87
N GLU A 187 11.50 10.52 -20.27
CA GLU A 187 12.53 9.96 -19.37
C GLU A 187 13.20 11.06 -18.54
N ALA A 188 13.56 12.18 -19.16
CA ALA A 188 14.20 13.30 -18.48
C ALA A 188 13.27 13.97 -17.46
N THR A 189 11.96 14.01 -17.73
CA THR A 189 10.97 14.56 -16.79
C THR A 189 10.86 13.67 -15.55
N GLU A 190 10.83 12.35 -15.75
CA GLU A 190 10.80 11.35 -14.67
C GLU A 190 12.07 11.43 -13.81
N ALA A 191 13.26 11.40 -14.45
CA ALA A 191 14.54 11.55 -13.75
C ALA A 191 14.67 12.90 -13.00
N CYS A 192 14.02 13.96 -13.49
CA CYS A 192 13.99 15.25 -12.82
C CYS A 192 13.07 15.23 -11.58
N GLN A 193 11.92 14.56 -11.67
CA GLN A 193 11.00 14.35 -10.56
C GLN A 193 11.67 13.54 -9.45
N ASP A 194 12.38 12.46 -9.79
CA ASP A 194 13.12 11.63 -8.81
C ASP A 194 14.18 12.44 -8.07
N ARG A 195 14.96 13.23 -8.81
CA ARG A 195 15.96 14.12 -8.19
C ARG A 195 15.32 15.18 -7.29
N LYS A 196 14.11 15.65 -7.63
CA LYS A 196 13.39 16.61 -6.80
C LYS A 196 12.91 15.95 -5.51
N ALA A 197 12.35 14.74 -5.60
CA ALA A 197 11.92 13.95 -4.45
C ALA A 197 13.10 13.61 -3.51
N ASP A 198 14.24 13.16 -4.05
CA ASP A 198 15.46 12.91 -3.26
C ASP A 198 15.97 14.17 -2.55
N ARG A 199 15.95 15.33 -3.23
CA ARG A 199 16.31 16.61 -2.61
C ARG A 199 15.35 17.01 -1.48
N GLU A 200 14.07 16.70 -1.61
CA GLU A 200 13.06 17.00 -0.61
C GLU A 200 13.22 16.10 0.62
N LEU A 201 13.43 14.80 0.42
CA LEU A 201 13.76 13.86 1.51
C LEU A 201 15.02 14.28 2.29
N ARG A 202 16.08 14.68 1.59
CA ARG A 202 17.29 15.20 2.25
C ARG A 202 17.04 16.48 3.03
N ARG A 203 16.16 17.35 2.55
CA ARG A 203 15.77 18.57 3.29
C ARG A 203 15.05 18.21 4.58
N GLU A 204 14.09 17.30 4.52
CA GLU A 204 13.38 16.84 5.73
C GLU A 204 14.33 16.17 6.74
N GLU A 205 15.27 15.36 6.27
CA GLU A 205 16.26 14.72 7.13
C GLU A 205 17.17 15.75 7.81
N VAL A 206 17.66 16.74 7.06
CA VAL A 206 18.44 17.86 7.60
C VAL A 206 17.62 18.65 8.62
N ASP A 207 16.35 18.93 8.35
CA ASP A 207 15.48 19.66 9.27
C ASP A 207 15.23 18.87 10.57
N ARG A 208 15.06 17.55 10.48
CA ARG A 208 14.96 16.66 11.66
C ARG A 208 16.24 16.70 12.49
N LEU A 209 17.41 16.56 11.85
CA LEU A 209 18.72 16.63 12.51
C LEU A 209 18.94 17.99 13.18
N LEU A 210 18.64 19.09 12.48
CA LEU A 210 18.76 20.44 13.03
C LEU A 210 17.82 20.66 14.21
N SER A 211 16.59 20.12 14.15
CA SER A 211 15.63 20.17 15.25
C SER A 211 16.14 19.41 16.48
N HIS A 212 16.68 18.20 16.28
CA HIS A 212 17.32 17.43 17.34
C HIS A 212 18.49 18.19 17.99
N PHE A 213 19.40 18.77 17.20
CA PHE A 213 20.51 19.58 17.73
C PHE A 213 20.06 20.87 18.43
N ARG A 214 18.93 21.46 18.03
CA ARG A 214 18.35 22.62 18.74
C ARG A 214 17.81 22.19 20.10
N GLN A 215 17.11 21.06 20.16
CA GLN A 215 16.55 20.52 21.39
C GLN A 215 17.66 20.15 22.39
N GLN A 216 18.68 19.42 21.93
CA GLN A 216 19.82 19.05 22.77
C GLN A 216 20.54 20.28 23.35
N ARG A 217 20.71 21.35 22.57
CA ARG A 217 21.28 22.61 23.06
C ARG A 217 20.41 23.33 24.08
N GLN A 218 19.09 23.21 23.99
CA GLN A 218 18.18 23.78 25.00
C GLN A 218 18.24 22.99 26.31
N GLU A 219 18.35 21.66 26.23
CA GLU A 219 18.49 20.78 27.39
C GLU A 219 19.83 21.00 28.11
N SER A 220 20.95 21.09 27.38
CA SER A 220 22.27 21.38 27.97
C SER A 220 22.40 22.79 28.57
N ARG A 221 21.48 23.72 28.27
CA ARG A 221 21.45 25.06 28.89
C ARG A 221 20.57 25.12 30.14
N ARG A 222 19.78 24.08 30.41
CA ARG A 222 18.91 23.96 31.59
C ARG A 222 19.54 23.15 32.72
N HIS A 223 20.72 22.58 32.49
CA HIS A 223 21.58 21.94 33.48
C HIS A 223 22.82 22.80 33.71
#